data_AF-A0A6P0IJ31-F1
#
_entry.id   AF-A0A6P0IJ31-F1
#
_cell.length_a   1.000
_cell.length_b   1.000
_cell.length_c   1.000
_cell.angle_alpha   90.00
_cell.angle_beta   90.00
_cell.angle_gamma   90.00
#
_symmetry.space_group_name_H-M   'P 1'
#
loop_
_entity.id
_entity.type
_entity.pdbx_description
1 polymer ?
#
loop_
_entity_poly.entity_id
_entity_poly.type
_entity_poly.pdbx_seq_one_letter_code
_entity_poly.pdbx_strand_id
1 'polypeptide(L)' 'MIDLYTFSTPNGRKPAIMLEELGLPYTVHTINI' A
#
# COMPACT_ATOMS: atom_id res chain seq x y z
N MET A 1 -0.06 -3.71 -13.07
CA MET A 1 -0.42 -2.40 -12.51
C MET A 1 -0.99 -2.69 -11.13
N ILE A 2 -0.37 -2.18 -10.06
CA ILE A 2 -0.73 -2.50 -8.67
C ILE A 2 -1.44 -1.28 -8.07
N ASP A 3 -2.61 -1.51 -7.49
CA ASP A 3 -3.38 -0.50 -6.76
C ASP A 3 -3.46 -0.90 -5.28
N LEU A 4 -2.88 -0.07 -4.41
CA LEU A 4 -2.87 -0.27 -2.96
C LEU A 4 -4.00 0.54 -2.32
N TYR A 5 -5.11 -0.13 -2.02
CA TYR A 5 -6.17 0.41 -1.18
C TYR A 5 -5.79 0.24 0.29
N THR A 6 -5.58 1.33 1.01
CA THR A 6 -5.04 1.28 2.37
C THR A 6 -5.71 2.30 3.31
N PHE A 7 -5.61 2.02 4.60
CA PHE A 7 -6.01 2.93 5.68
C PHE A 7 -4.95 2.89 6.78
N SER A 8 -5.02 3.82 7.74
CA SER A 8 -4.03 4.00 8.82
C SER A 8 -4.08 2.89 9.89
N THR A 9 -3.86 1.65 9.47
CA THR A 9 -3.75 0.46 10.32
C THR A 9 -2.36 -0.17 10.19
N PRO A 10 -1.89 -0.96 11.17
CA PRO A 10 -0.63 -1.69 11.04
C PRO A 10 -0.59 -2.60 9.80
N ASN A 11 -1.70 -3.23 9.43
CA ASN A 11 -1.78 -4.09 8.26
C ASN A 11 -1.80 -3.30 6.95
N GLY A 12 -2.37 -2.09 6.92
CA GLY A 12 -2.36 -1.23 5.73
C GLY A 12 -0.96 -0.76 5.32
N ARG A 13 0.00 -0.76 6.25
CA ARG A 13 1.40 -0.37 5.99
C ARG A 13 2.28 -1.50 5.45
N LYS A 14 1.97 -2.76 5.78
CA LYS A 14 2.82 -3.91 5.40
C LYS A 14 2.99 -4.06 3.88
N PRO A 15 1.92 -3.96 3.06
CA PRO A 15 2.06 -4.03 1.62
C PRO A 15 2.89 -2.89 1.05
N ALA A 16 2.74 -1.65 1.57
CA ALA A 16 3.55 -0.52 1.14
C ALA A 16 5.05 -0.79 1.37
N ILE A 17 5.42 -1.28 2.55
CA ILE A 17 6.83 -1.64 2.85
C ILE A 17 7.36 -2.66 1.83
N MET A 18 6.62 -3.72 1.55
CA MET A 18 7.05 -4.74 0.57
C MET A 18 7.20 -4.17 -0.85
N LEU A 19 6.27 -3.32 -1.27
CA LEU A 19 6.31 -2.70 -2.59
C LEU A 19 7.52 -1.75 -2.74
N GLU A 20 7.84 -1.00 -1.70
CA GLU A 20 9.05 -0.16 -1.65
C GLU A 20 10.33 -1.01 -1.68
N GLU A 21 10.43 -2.05 -0.83
CA GLU A 21 11.62 -2.92 -0.75
C GLU A 21 11.91 -3.65 -2.07
N LEU A 22 10.87 -3.98 -2.84
CA LEU A 22 11.00 -4.63 -4.15
C LEU A 22 11.07 -3.66 -5.33
N GLY A 23 10.95 -2.34 -5.09
CA GLY A 23 10.95 -1.33 -6.15
C GLY A 23 9.81 -1.50 -7.16
N LEU A 24 8.67 -2.04 -6.74
CA LEU A 24 7.54 -2.29 -7.63
C LEU A 24 6.69 -1.03 -7.78
N PRO A 25 6.30 -0.63 -9.00
CA PRO A 25 5.44 0.52 -9.19
C PRO A 25 4.01 0.23 -8.74
N TYR A 26 3.43 1.11 -7.93
CA TYR A 26 2.06 1.02 -7.44
C TYR A 26 1.42 2.40 -7.27
N THR A 27 0.09 2.42 -7.23
CA THR A 27 -0.72 3.63 -6.93
C THR A 27 -1.39 3.46 -5.58
N VAL A 28 -1.40 4.50 -4.75
CA VAL A 28 -2.02 4.49 -3.42
C VAL A 28 -3.44 5.06 -3.48
N HIS A 29 -4.41 4.34 -2.92
CA HIS A 29 -5.78 4.78 -2.70
C HIS A 29 -6.10 4.73 -1.21
N THR A 30 -6.19 5.88 -0.55
CA THR A 30 -6.62 5.92 0.85
C THR A 30 -8.13 5.74 0.94
N ILE A 31 -8.59 4.74 1.70
CA ILE A 31 -10.01 4.48 1.93
C ILE A 31 -10.39 4.83 3.37
N ASN A 32 -11.63 5.22 3.61
CA ASN A 32 -12.15 5.51 4.96
C ASN A 32 -13.00 4.32 5.44
N ILE A 33 -12.58 3.66 6.53
CA ILE A 33 -13.23 2.50 7.14
C ILE A 33 -13.09 2.50 8.66
#